data_AF-A0A1I2DWB7-F1
#
_entry.id   AF-A0A1I2DWB7-F1
#
_cell.length_a   1.000
_cell.length_b   1.000
_cell.length_c   1.000
_cell.angle_alpha   90.00
_cell.angle_beta   90.00
_cell.angle_gamma   90.00
#
_symmetry.space_group_name_H-M   'P 1'
#
loop_
_entity.id
_entity.type
_entity.pdbx_description
1 polymer ?
#
loop_
_entity_poly.entity_id
_entity_poly.type
_entity_poly.pdbx_seq_one_letter_code
_entity_poly.pdbx_strand_id
1 'polypeptide(L)'
;MAARDRLAALKLIERIGRHEMQSIGTRLATLRAEQSQIDAKSQALTDRTMREAEESTAETRAYLPAYLHSVQASQAAWAEDRAALEETAAQAETELYAAFRTSKTNEAVLAQVSRTIDIDAARAETAAMDDAARTLFMAQRRLLKSSS
;
A
#
# COMPACT_ATOMS: atom_id res chain seq x y z
N MET A 1 -0.26 -29.37 12.58
CA MET A 1 -0.64 -28.08 13.21
C MET A 1 0.27 -26.95 12.73
N ALA A 2 1.60 -27.06 12.87
CA ALA A 2 2.57 -26.03 12.46
C ALA A 2 2.36 -25.38 11.06
N ALA A 3 2.00 -26.15 10.02
CA ALA A 3 1.74 -25.59 8.68
C ALA A 3 0.47 -24.72 8.62
N ARG A 4 -0.59 -25.09 9.35
CA ARG A 4 -1.84 -24.32 9.45
C ARG A 4 -1.64 -23.04 10.27
N ASP A 5 -0.86 -23.12 11.35
CA ASP A 5 -0.50 -21.96 12.17
C ASP A 5 0.35 -20.97 11.36
N ARG A 6 1.31 -21.49 10.55
CA ARG A 6 2.10 -20.69 9.61
C ARG A 6 1.23 -20.01 8.54
N LEU A 7 0.23 -20.70 7.98
CA LEU A 7 -0.71 -20.11 7.03
C LEU A 7 -1.53 -18.98 7.67
N ALA A 8 -2.02 -19.18 8.91
CA ALA A 8 -2.76 -18.16 9.65
C ALA A 8 -1.89 -16.92 9.92
N ALA A 9 -0.63 -17.13 10.33
CA ALA A 9 0.33 -16.05 10.53
C ALA A 9 0.61 -15.26 9.23
N LEU A 10 0.82 -15.95 8.10
CA LEU A 10 1.04 -15.30 6.81
C LEU A 10 -0.17 -14.48 6.34
N LYS A 11 -1.39 -14.99 6.53
CA LYS A 11 -2.62 -14.25 6.23
C LYS A 11 -2.76 -13.00 7.10
N LEU A 12 -2.36 -13.08 8.37
CA LEU A 12 -2.35 -11.92 9.27
C LEU A 12 -1.35 -10.87 8.79
N ILE A 13 -0.13 -11.28 8.44
CA ILE A 13 0.91 -10.40 7.89
C ILE A 13 0.43 -9.73 6.60
N GLU A 14 -0.20 -10.47 5.68
CA GLU A 14 -0.76 -9.90 4.44
C GLU A 14 -1.84 -8.84 4.76
N ARG A 15 -2.71 -9.10 5.73
CA ARG A 15 -3.72 -8.12 6.15
C ARG A 15 -3.09 -6.86 6.75
N ILE A 16 -2.09 -7.01 7.61
CA ILE A 16 -1.36 -5.88 8.19
C ILE A 16 -0.69 -5.07 7.08
N GLY A 17 0.04 -5.73 6.17
CA GLY A 17 0.71 -5.07 5.06
C GLY A 17 -0.25 -4.29 4.14
N ARG A 18 -1.46 -4.81 3.89
CA ARG A 18 -2.49 -4.06 3.15
C ARG A 18 -2.93 -2.79 3.88
N HIS A 19 -3.12 -2.85 5.19
CA HIS A 19 -3.46 -1.67 5.98
C HIS A 19 -2.32 -0.65 6.01
N GLU A 20 -1.07 -1.09 6.13
CA GLU A 20 0.10 -0.23 6.07
C GLU A 20 0.21 0.48 4.71
N MET A 21 0.06 -0.26 3.61
CA MET A 21 0.03 0.32 2.26
C MET A 21 -1.10 1.34 2.09
N GLN A 22 -2.29 1.04 2.61
CA GLN A 22 -3.41 1.98 2.58
C GLN A 22 -3.10 3.25 3.37
N SER A 23 -2.52 3.11 4.57
CA SER A 23 -2.09 4.24 5.40
C SER A 23 -1.06 5.12 4.68
N ILE A 24 -0.02 4.52 4.11
CA ILE A 24 1.00 5.23 3.32
C ILE A 24 0.35 5.92 2.11
N GLY A 25 -0.55 5.24 1.41
CA GLY A 25 -1.30 5.80 0.29
C GLY A 25 -2.14 7.02 0.69
N THR A 26 -2.81 6.97 1.84
CA THR A 26 -3.55 8.14 2.37
C THR A 26 -2.62 9.28 2.72
N ARG A 27 -1.45 9.01 3.34
CA ARG A 27 -0.44 10.02 3.63
C ARG A 27 0.05 10.70 2.34
N LEU A 28 0.36 9.92 1.32
CA LEU A 28 0.80 10.44 0.02
C LEU A 28 -0.28 11.31 -0.63
N ALA A 29 -1.55 10.88 -0.59
CA ALA A 29 -2.66 11.68 -1.12
C ALA A 29 -2.78 13.04 -0.39
N THR A 30 -2.62 13.06 0.93
CA THR A 30 -2.60 14.31 1.72
C THR A 30 -1.45 15.22 1.31
N LEU A 31 -0.22 14.69 1.19
CA LEU A 31 0.95 15.47 0.76
C LEU A 31 0.75 16.06 -0.64
N ARG A 32 0.23 15.28 -1.59
CA ARG A 32 -0.07 15.77 -2.95
C ARG A 32 -1.17 16.83 -2.96
N ALA A 33 -2.16 16.71 -2.07
CA ALA A 33 -3.20 17.72 -1.91
C ALA A 33 -2.63 19.04 -1.34
N GLU A 34 -1.73 18.98 -0.35
CA GLU A 34 -1.05 20.15 0.21
C GLU A 34 -0.18 20.86 -0.84
N GLN A 35 0.57 20.11 -1.66
CA GLN A 35 1.32 20.65 -2.79
C GLN A 35 0.40 21.37 -3.80
N SER A 36 -0.73 20.76 -4.15
CA SER A 36 -1.70 21.38 -5.07
C SER A 36 -2.30 22.67 -4.49
N GLN A 37 -2.51 22.74 -3.17
CA GLN A 37 -2.98 23.97 -2.52
C GLN A 37 -1.92 25.07 -2.56
N ILE A 38 -0.64 24.74 -2.37
CA ILE A 38 0.45 25.72 -2.51
C ILE A 38 0.53 26.23 -3.94
N ASP A 39 0.44 25.34 -4.93
CA ASP A 39 0.44 25.72 -6.34
C ASP A 39 -0.73 26.66 -6.68
N ALA A 40 -1.94 26.35 -6.19
CA ALA A 40 -3.11 27.19 -6.38
C ALA A 40 -2.94 28.57 -5.71
N LYS A 41 -2.37 28.64 -4.50
CA LYS A 41 -2.08 29.90 -3.81
C LYS A 41 -1.04 30.73 -4.56
N SER A 42 0.01 30.09 -5.06
CA SER A 42 1.08 30.74 -5.83
C SER A 42 0.55 31.33 -7.13
N GLN A 43 -0.27 30.57 -7.85
CA GLN A 43 -0.91 31.04 -9.08
C GLN A 43 -1.87 32.20 -8.81
N ALA A 44 -2.73 32.07 -7.79
CA ALA A 44 -3.67 33.13 -7.42
C ALA A 44 -2.94 34.42 -6.98
N LEU A 45 -1.82 34.31 -6.27
CA LEU A 45 -0.99 35.46 -5.90
C LEU A 45 -0.39 36.11 -7.15
N THR A 46 0.15 35.32 -8.07
CA THR A 46 0.70 35.81 -9.34
C THR A 46 -0.36 36.57 -10.15
N ASP A 47 -1.55 35.98 -10.33
CA ASP A 47 -2.65 36.62 -11.07
C ASP A 47 -3.14 37.90 -10.40
N ARG A 48 -3.12 37.95 -9.07
CA ARG A 48 -3.44 39.17 -8.31
C ARG A 48 -2.37 40.23 -8.51
N THR A 49 -1.10 39.86 -8.43
CA THR A 49 0.02 40.79 -8.61
C THR A 49 0.06 41.39 -10.01
N MET A 50 -0.26 40.61 -11.06
CA MET A 50 -0.37 41.13 -12.42
C MET A 50 -1.49 42.17 -12.54
N ARG A 51 -2.68 41.87 -12.00
CA ARG A 51 -3.81 42.82 -11.98
C ARG A 51 -3.47 44.10 -11.21
N GLU A 52 -2.87 43.97 -10.03
CA GLU A 52 -2.49 45.12 -9.19
C GLU A 52 -1.44 46.02 -9.88
N ALA A 53 -0.54 45.44 -10.68
CA ALA A 53 0.42 46.18 -11.48
C ALA A 53 -0.25 46.93 -12.65
N GLU A 54 -1.16 46.27 -13.37
CA GLU A 54 -1.92 46.85 -14.49
C GLU A 54 -2.86 47.99 -14.05
N GLU A 55 -3.51 47.83 -12.90
CA GLU A 55 -4.46 48.80 -12.33
C GLU A 55 -3.77 49.91 -11.51
N SER A 56 -2.43 49.93 -11.45
CA SER A 56 -1.69 50.88 -10.61
C SER A 56 -1.80 52.34 -11.10
N THR A 57 -2.28 53.21 -10.21
CA THR A 57 -2.35 54.66 -10.44
C THR A 57 -1.03 55.34 -10.07
N ALA A 58 -0.86 56.62 -10.42
CA ALA A 58 0.35 57.37 -10.10
C ALA A 58 0.65 57.42 -8.58
N GLU A 59 -0.39 57.41 -7.75
CA GLU A 59 -0.28 57.44 -6.29
C GLU A 59 0.14 56.08 -5.71
N THR A 60 -0.36 54.96 -6.25
CA THR A 60 -0.04 53.62 -5.75
C THR A 60 1.28 53.08 -6.29
N ARG A 61 1.77 53.60 -7.43
CA ARG A 61 3.01 53.17 -8.08
C ARG A 61 4.27 53.34 -7.23
N ALA A 62 4.26 54.28 -6.28
CA ALA A 62 5.36 54.48 -5.33
C ALA A 62 5.53 53.28 -4.36
N TYR A 63 4.45 52.57 -4.06
CA TYR A 63 4.45 51.41 -3.14
C TYR A 63 4.64 50.08 -3.87
N LEU A 64 4.46 50.06 -5.19
CA LEU A 64 4.54 48.85 -6.02
C LEU A 64 5.86 48.06 -5.84
N PRO A 65 7.05 48.69 -5.75
CA PRO A 65 8.30 47.94 -5.53
C PRO A 65 8.31 47.15 -4.21
N ALA A 66 7.84 47.76 -3.12
CA ALA A 66 7.79 47.09 -1.82
C ALA A 66 6.78 45.94 -1.82
N TYR A 67 5.62 46.14 -2.47
CA TYR A 67 4.63 45.09 -2.68
C TYR A 67 5.20 43.92 -3.50
N LEU A 68 5.82 44.17 -4.65
CA LEU A 68 6.43 43.12 -5.47
C LEU A 68 7.52 42.35 -4.72
N HIS A 69 8.31 43.04 -3.89
CA HIS A 69 9.30 42.37 -3.03
C HIS A 69 8.63 41.43 -2.01
N SER A 70 7.52 41.84 -1.40
CA SER A 70 6.76 40.99 -0.46
C SER A 70 6.14 39.76 -1.16
N VAL A 71 5.69 39.92 -2.41
CA VAL A 71 5.18 38.83 -3.24
C VAL A 71 6.29 37.84 -3.56
N GLN A 72 7.46 38.32 -3.99
CA GLN A 72 8.62 37.48 -4.25
C GLN A 72 9.07 36.69 -3.00
N ALA A 73 9.11 37.33 -1.84
CA ALA A 73 9.44 36.67 -0.58
C ALA A 73 8.43 35.57 -0.23
N SER A 74 7.13 35.82 -0.45
CA SER A 74 6.07 34.84 -0.22
C SER A 74 6.17 33.66 -1.17
N GLN A 75 6.43 33.91 -2.47
CA GLN A 75 6.63 32.84 -3.46
C GLN A 75 7.87 32.00 -3.16
N ALA A 76 8.96 32.63 -2.71
CA ALA A 76 10.18 31.92 -2.32
C ALA A 76 9.93 30.99 -1.13
N ALA A 77 9.24 31.46 -0.10
CA ALA A 77 8.86 30.64 1.05
C ALA A 77 7.97 29.45 0.63
N TRP A 78 6.96 29.68 -0.21
CA TRP A 78 6.11 28.61 -0.72
C TRP A 78 6.85 27.60 -1.60
N ALA A 79 7.87 28.04 -2.34
CA ALA A 79 8.71 27.15 -3.13
C ALA A 79 9.56 26.25 -2.22
N GLU A 80 10.07 26.77 -1.11
CA GLU A 80 10.79 25.99 -0.10
C GLU A 80 9.86 24.97 0.58
N ASP A 81 8.66 25.40 1.02
CA ASP A 81 7.65 24.51 1.59
C ASP A 81 7.28 23.38 0.61
N ARG A 82 7.09 23.71 -0.67
CA ARG A 82 6.81 22.73 -1.72
C ARG A 82 7.96 21.73 -1.90
N ALA A 83 9.20 22.19 -1.86
CA ALA A 83 10.37 21.33 -1.97
C ALA A 83 10.45 20.34 -0.80
N ALA A 84 10.20 20.81 0.43
CA ALA A 84 10.13 19.95 1.62
C ALA A 84 9.00 18.90 1.53
N LEU A 85 7.83 19.31 1.02
CA LEU A 85 6.72 18.39 0.77
C LEU A 85 7.06 17.36 -0.32
N GLU A 86 7.78 17.75 -1.38
CA GLU A 86 8.21 16.83 -2.44
C GLU A 86 9.18 15.79 -1.90
N GLU A 87 10.14 16.19 -1.07
CA GLU A 87 11.05 15.25 -0.42
C GLU A 87 10.28 14.24 0.45
N THR A 88 9.33 14.73 1.25
CA THR A 88 8.48 13.89 2.10
C THR A 88 7.61 12.95 1.27
N ALA A 89 7.07 13.43 0.14
CA ALA A 89 6.28 12.61 -0.79
C ALA A 89 7.14 11.52 -1.44
N ALA A 90 8.36 11.84 -1.87
CA ALA A 90 9.30 10.87 -2.45
C ALA A 90 9.71 9.77 -1.44
N GLN A 91 9.89 10.14 -0.17
CA GLN A 91 10.12 9.17 0.91
C GLN A 91 8.90 8.27 1.10
N ALA A 92 7.69 8.82 1.14
CA ALA A 92 6.45 8.05 1.25
C ALA A 92 6.24 7.11 0.05
N GLU A 93 6.57 7.54 -1.17
CA GLU A 93 6.54 6.69 -2.37
C GLU A 93 7.53 5.53 -2.26
N THR A 94 8.75 5.80 -1.79
CA THR A 94 9.77 4.76 -1.56
C THR A 94 9.30 3.73 -0.53
N GLU A 95 8.72 4.18 0.58
CA GLU A 95 8.09 3.32 1.59
C GLU A 95 6.96 2.48 1.00
N LEU A 96 6.09 3.08 0.18
CA LEU A 96 5.00 2.37 -0.49
C LEU A 96 5.52 1.27 -1.43
N TYR A 97 6.55 1.58 -2.22
CA TYR A 97 7.18 0.59 -3.11
C TYR A 97 7.82 -0.56 -2.32
N ALA A 98 8.50 -0.27 -1.20
CA ALA A 98 9.09 -1.29 -0.34
C ALA A 98 8.00 -2.19 0.29
N ALA A 99 6.91 -1.59 0.78
CA ALA A 99 5.77 -2.32 1.32
C ALA A 99 5.10 -3.20 0.24
N PHE A 100 4.93 -2.68 -0.97
CA PHE A 100 4.40 -3.44 -2.10
C PHE A 100 5.27 -4.65 -2.46
N ARG A 101 6.59 -4.48 -2.52
CA ARG A 101 7.52 -5.59 -2.79
C ARG A 101 7.41 -6.67 -1.71
N THR A 102 7.36 -6.27 -0.45
CA THR A 102 7.17 -7.18 0.69
C THR A 102 5.81 -7.88 0.64
N SER A 103 4.75 -7.19 0.23
CA SER A 103 3.44 -7.81 0.02
C SER A 103 3.49 -8.88 -1.07
N LYS A 104 4.21 -8.64 -2.17
CA LYS A 104 4.33 -9.60 -3.27
C LYS A 104 5.14 -10.84 -2.89
N THR A 105 6.21 -10.68 -2.11
CA THR A 105 6.96 -11.84 -1.60
C THR A 105 6.09 -12.65 -0.63
N ASN A 106 5.34 -12.00 0.24
CA ASN A 106 4.43 -12.67 1.17
C ASN A 106 3.30 -13.44 0.44
N GLU A 107 2.73 -12.86 -0.62
CA GLU A 107 1.72 -13.50 -1.47
C GLU A 107 2.27 -14.79 -2.11
N ALA A 108 3.50 -14.76 -2.63
CA ALA A 108 4.15 -15.93 -3.20
C ALA A 108 4.39 -17.04 -2.16
N VAL A 109 4.87 -16.68 -0.96
CA VAL A 109 5.08 -17.64 0.13
C VAL A 109 3.75 -18.23 0.62
N LEU A 110 2.70 -17.41 0.71
CA LEU A 110 1.37 -17.85 1.11
C LEU A 110 0.80 -18.85 0.08
N ALA A 111 0.94 -18.56 -1.21
CA ALA A 111 0.51 -19.46 -2.28
C ALA A 111 1.26 -20.80 -2.23
N GLN A 112 2.58 -20.79 -1.95
CA GLN A 112 3.36 -22.01 -1.80
C GLN A 112 2.91 -22.83 -0.59
N VAL A 113 2.76 -22.20 0.58
CA VAL A 113 2.34 -22.88 1.82
C VAL A 113 0.93 -23.46 1.66
N SER A 114 0.01 -22.74 1.00
CA SER A 114 -1.33 -23.25 0.71
C SER A 114 -1.27 -24.53 -0.13
N ARG A 115 -0.50 -24.53 -1.23
CA ARG A 115 -0.35 -25.72 -2.08
C ARG A 115 0.21 -26.92 -1.31
N THR A 116 1.20 -26.70 -0.45
CA THR A 116 1.77 -27.78 0.37
C THR A 116 0.71 -28.38 1.30
N ILE A 117 -0.10 -27.54 1.96
CA ILE A 117 -1.19 -27.99 2.83
C ILE A 117 -2.22 -28.80 2.04
N ASP A 118 -2.57 -28.36 0.83
CA ASP A 118 -3.54 -29.03 -0.03
C ASP A 118 -3.01 -30.40 -0.50
N ILE A 119 -1.73 -30.48 -0.88
CA ILE A 119 -1.07 -31.74 -1.26
C ILE A 119 -1.02 -32.70 -0.07
N ASP A 120 -0.65 -32.21 1.12
CA ASP A 120 -0.58 -33.05 2.32
C ASP A 120 -1.98 -33.55 2.74
N ALA A 121 -3.01 -32.72 2.58
CA ALA A 121 -4.40 -33.13 2.81
C ALA A 121 -4.85 -34.21 1.82
N ALA A 122 -4.57 -34.05 0.53
CA ALA A 122 -4.91 -35.05 -0.49
C ALA A 122 -4.19 -36.39 -0.24
N ARG A 123 -2.91 -36.35 0.17
CA ARG A 123 -2.15 -37.54 0.56
C ARG A 123 -2.75 -38.24 1.78
N ALA A 124 -3.14 -37.48 2.80
CA ALA A 124 -3.77 -38.03 3.99
C ALA A 124 -5.13 -38.66 3.68
N GLU A 125 -5.93 -38.03 2.80
CA GLU A 125 -7.21 -38.58 2.33
C GLU A 125 -7.01 -39.89 1.56
N THR A 126 -6.04 -39.92 0.64
CA THR A 126 -5.73 -41.13 -0.14
C THR A 126 -5.29 -42.28 0.78
N ALA A 127 -4.41 -41.99 1.75
CA ALA A 127 -3.97 -43.00 2.73
C ALA A 127 -5.14 -43.53 3.59
N ALA A 128 -6.05 -42.65 4.02
CA ALA A 128 -7.24 -43.05 4.77
C ALA A 128 -8.19 -43.92 3.93
N MET A 129 -8.36 -43.61 2.64
CA MET A 129 -9.14 -44.45 1.71
C MET A 129 -8.50 -45.82 1.49
N ASP A 130 -7.18 -45.88 1.31
CA ASP A 130 -6.45 -47.14 1.15
C ASP A 130 -6.53 -48.02 2.40
N ASP A 131 -6.42 -47.45 3.59
CA ASP A 131 -6.57 -48.17 4.86
C ASP A 131 -8.01 -48.64 5.08
N ALA A 132 -9.01 -47.83 4.72
CA ALA A 132 -10.41 -48.25 4.72
C ALA A 132 -10.67 -49.40 3.73
N ALA A 133 -10.11 -49.34 2.52
CA ALA A 133 -10.22 -50.40 1.53
C ALA A 133 -9.55 -51.70 2.02
N ARG A 134 -8.37 -51.61 2.63
CA ARG A 134 -7.66 -52.76 3.22
C ARG A 134 -8.44 -53.40 4.37
N THR A 135 -9.02 -52.60 5.27
CA THR A 135 -9.82 -53.12 6.40
C THR A 135 -11.09 -53.82 5.92
N LEU A 136 -11.80 -53.23 4.95
CA LEU A 136 -12.96 -53.86 4.30
C LEU A 136 -12.58 -55.19 3.61
N PHE A 137 -11.49 -55.20 2.84
CA PHE A 137 -11.02 -56.42 2.17
C PHE A 137 -10.66 -57.53 3.16
N MET A 138 -9.97 -57.19 4.27
CA MET A 138 -9.64 -58.17 5.31
C MET A 138 -10.89 -58.70 6.03
N ALA A 139 -11.89 -57.85 6.27
CA ALA A 139 -13.17 -58.27 6.84
C ALA A 139 -13.91 -59.25 5.92
N GLN A 140 -13.99 -58.94 4.62
CA GLN A 140 -14.62 -59.82 3.63
C GLN A 140 -13.90 -61.16 3.50
N ARG A 141 -12.56 -61.17 3.52
CA ARG A 141 -11.76 -62.39 3.48
C ARG A 141 -11.95 -63.26 4.73
N ARG A 142 -12.14 -62.67 5.91
CA ARG A 142 -12.44 -63.41 7.15
C ARG A 142 -13.82 -64.08 7.09
N LEU A 143 -14.82 -63.38 6.57
CA LEU A 143 -16.17 -63.94 6.40
C LEU A 143 -16.16 -65.18 5.47
N LEU A 144 -15.47 -65.09 4.34
CA LEU A 144 -15.33 -66.21 3.39
C LEU A 144 -14.59 -67.42 3.97
N LYS A 145 -13.64 -67.21 4.88
CA LYS A 145 -12.93 -68.30 5.58
C LYS A 145 -13.73 -68.94 6.71
N SER A 146 -14.72 -68.25 7.27
CA SER A 146 -15.59 -68.80 8.32
C SER A 146 -16.78 -69.61 7.79
N SER A 147 -17.03 -69.56 6.48
CA SER A 147 -18.10 -70.27 5.77
C SER A 147 -17.64 -71.54 5.04
N SER A 148 -16.37 -71.95 5.21
CA SER A 148 -15.80 -73.22 4.72
C SER A 148 -15.37 -74.07 5.91
#